data_AF-A0A355BJ14-F1
#
_entry.id   AF-A0A355BJ14-F1
#
_cell.length_a   1.000
_cell.length_b   1.000
_cell.length_c   1.000
_cell.angle_alpha   90.00
_cell.angle_beta   90.00
_cell.angle_gamma   90.00
#
_symmetry.space_group_name_H-M   'P 1'
#
loop_
_entity.id
_entity.type
_entity.pdbx_description
1 polymer ?
#
loop_
_entity_poly.entity_id
_entity_poly.type
_entity_poly.pdbx_seq_one_letter_code
_entity_poly.pdbx_strand_id
1 'polypeptide(L)' 'NLQNFYWSLEEVNTRLERLMVQAFDAIYEQHKELKIDMRTSAYVMAIRRIAEAMKLRGW' A
#
# COMPACT_ATOMS: atom_id res chain seq x y z
N ASN A 1 -5.75 -12.47 -13.99
CA ASN A 1 -5.67 -13.55 -15.00
C ASN A 1 -4.52 -13.37 -15.99
N LEU A 2 -3.31 -13.00 -15.56
CA LEU A 2 -2.16 -12.89 -16.47
C LEU A 2 -1.37 -14.21 -16.61
N GLN A 3 -1.45 -15.08 -15.60
CA GLN A 3 -0.64 -16.31 -15.51
C GLN A 3 -1.45 -17.60 -15.76
N ASN A 4 -2.78 -17.51 -15.94
CA ASN A 4 -3.71 -18.67 -16.01
C ASN A 4 -3.44 -19.76 -14.95
N PHE A 5 -2.94 -19.35 -13.80
CA PHE A 5 -2.65 -20.18 -12.64
C PHE A 5 -3.45 -19.65 -11.45
N TYR A 6 -4.11 -20.55 -10.72
CA TYR A 6 -4.95 -20.22 -9.58
C TYR A 6 -4.21 -20.59 -8.31
N TRP A 7 -4.13 -19.65 -7.38
CA TRP A 7 -3.58 -19.91 -6.04
C TRP A 7 -4.58 -20.70 -5.20
N SER A 8 -4.05 -21.46 -4.25
CA SER A 8 -4.89 -22.03 -3.19
C SER A 8 -5.45 -20.90 -2.32
N LEU A 9 -6.56 -21.15 -1.63
CA LEU A 9 -7.13 -20.19 -0.68
C LEU A 9 -6.11 -19.80 0.40
N GLU A 10 -5.32 -20.75 0.89
CA GLU A 10 -4.25 -20.50 1.85
C GLU A 10 -3.23 -19.52 1.30
N GLU A 11 -2.76 -19.74 0.06
CA GLU A 11 -1.80 -18.85 -0.58
C GLU A 11 -2.38 -17.45 -0.81
N VAL A 12 -3.65 -17.34 -1.19
CA VAL A 12 -4.34 -16.03 -1.30
C VAL A 12 -4.34 -15.33 0.06
N ASN A 13 -4.73 -16.02 1.13
CA ASN A 13 -4.83 -15.43 2.47
C ASN A 13 -3.47 -14.98 3.02
N THR A 14 -2.43 -15.82 2.89
CA THR A 14 -1.07 -15.45 3.33
C THR A 14 -0.54 -14.25 2.57
N ARG A 15 -0.78 -14.19 1.25
CA ARG A 15 -0.36 -13.04 0.44
C ARG A 15 -1.12 -11.78 0.83
N LEU A 16 -2.43 -11.89 1.06
CA LEU A 16 -3.28 -10.79 1.48
C LEU A 16 -2.86 -10.24 2.85
N GLU A 17 -2.71 -11.10 3.85
CA GLU A 17 -2.32 -10.72 5.21
C GLU A 17 -1.02 -9.91 5.20
N ARG A 18 0.01 -10.43 4.53
CA ARG A 18 1.29 -9.74 4.40
C ARG A 18 1.15 -8.35 3.78
N LEU A 19 0.36 -8.20 2.72
CA LEU A 19 0.15 -6.90 2.08
C LEU A 19 -0.61 -5.93 2.98
N MET A 20 -1.62 -6.42 3.71
CA MET A 20 -2.44 -5.62 4.61
C MET A 20 -1.65 -5.14 5.83
N VAL A 21 -0.85 -6.02 6.46
CA VAL A 21 0.02 -5.66 7.59
C VAL A 21 1.04 -4.61 7.16
N GLN A 22 1.73 -4.83 6.04
CA GLN A 22 2.68 -3.85 5.51
C GLN A 22 2.04 -2.49 5.21
N ALA A 23 0.82 -2.47 4.65
CA ALA A 23 0.11 -1.24 4.37
C ALA A 23 -0.32 -0.52 5.66
N PHE A 24 -0.78 -1.26 6.67
CA PHE A 24 -1.15 -0.71 7.96
C PHE A 24 0.05 -0.09 8.67
N ASP A 25 1.16 -0.82 8.79
CA ASP A 25 2.37 -0.36 9.48
C ASP A 25 2.92 0.92 8.84
N ALA A 26 2.92 1.00 7.50
CA ALA A 26 3.36 2.18 6.78
C ALA A 26 2.49 3.42 7.07
N ILE A 27 1.17 3.25 7.18
CA ILE A 27 0.24 4.32 7.57
C ILE A 27 0.43 4.68 9.04
N TYR A 28 0.62 3.68 9.90
CA TYR A 28 0.80 3.85 11.33
C TYR A 28 2.02 4.71 11.65
N GLU A 29 3.17 4.38 11.08
CA GLU A 29 4.40 5.14 11.30
C GLU A 29 4.32 6.53 10.67
N GLN A 30 3.77 6.67 9.46
CA GLN A 30 3.63 7.99 8.83
C GLN A 30 2.70 8.92 9.60
N HIS A 31 1.57 8.45 10.13
CA HIS A 31 0.67 9.32 10.87
C HIS A 31 1.32 9.81 12.18
N LYS A 32 2.19 9.01 12.80
CA LYS A 32 2.97 9.40 13.99
C LYS A 32 4.01 10.46 13.64
N GLU A 33 4.72 10.29 12.53
CA GLU A 33 5.72 11.24 12.04
C GLU A 33 5.09 12.59 11.68
N LEU A 34 3.99 12.58 10.92
CA LEU A 34 3.31 13.79 10.44
C LEU A 34 2.33 14.37 11.47
N LYS A 35 2.03 13.65 12.55
CA LYS A 35 1.06 14.03 13.60
C LYS A 35 -0.32 14.36 13.04
N ILE A 36 -0.79 13.53 12.11
CA ILE A 36 -2.12 13.63 11.48
C ILE A 36 -2.94 12.39 11.81
N ASP A 37 -4.24 12.43 11.54
CA ASP A 37 -5.08 11.25 11.69
C ASP A 37 -4.77 10.19 10.62
N MET A 38 -5.08 8.92 10.94
CA MET A 38 -4.75 7.78 10.06
C MET A 38 -5.42 7.87 8.69
N ARG A 39 -6.62 8.45 8.60
CA ARG A 39 -7.32 8.58 7.32
C ARG A 39 -6.57 9.57 6.42
N THR A 40 -6.18 10.73 6.97
CA THR A 40 -5.38 11.70 6.22
C THR A 40 -4.03 11.11 5.81
N SER A 41 -3.36 10.37 6.69
CA SER A 41 -2.10 9.69 6.35
C SER A 41 -2.26 8.67 5.22
N ALA A 42 -3.35 7.89 5.20
CA ALA A 42 -3.62 6.96 4.11
C ALA A 42 -3.74 7.68 2.75
N TYR A 43 -4.39 8.85 2.72
CA TYR A 43 -4.47 9.69 1.51
C TYR A 43 -3.10 10.24 1.10
N VAL A 44 -2.30 10.73 2.06
CA VAL A 44 -0.94 11.22 1.79
C VAL A 44 -0.09 10.13 1.15
N MET A 45 -0.12 8.91 1.70
CA MET A 45 0.63 7.78 1.13
C MET A 45 0.17 7.41 -0.29
N ALA A 46 -1.14 7.42 -0.55
CA ALA A 46 -1.69 7.13 -1.88
C ALA A 46 -1.26 8.18 -2.93
N ILE A 47 -1.39 9.47 -2.59
CA ILE A 47 -1.00 10.58 -3.48
C ILE A 47 0.50 10.55 -3.74
N ARG A 48 1.31 10.30 -2.71
CA ARG A 48 2.77 10.21 -2.84
C ARG A 48 3.20 9.14 -3.83
N ARG A 49 2.61 7.93 -3.76
CA ARG A 49 2.90 6.84 -4.70
C ARG A 49 2.60 7.24 -6.15
N ILE A 50 1.49 7.94 -6.38
CA ILE A 50 1.10 8.41 -7.71
C ILE A 50 2.07 9.50 -8.19
N ALA A 51 2.36 10.49 -7.35
CA ALA A 51 3.27 11.59 -7.67
C ALA A 51 4.69 11.08 -8.00
N GLU A 52 5.21 10.12 -7.24
CA GLU A 52 6.49 9.48 -7.51
C GLU A 52 6.48 8.73 -8.85
N ALA A 53 5.43 7.95 -9.13
CA ALA A 53 5.28 7.26 -10.41
C ALA A 53 5.19 8.22 -11.61
N MET A 54 4.52 9.37 -11.45
CA MET A 54 4.41 10.41 -12.48
C MET A 54 5.76 11.09 -12.71
N LYS A 55 6.47 11.47 -11.64
CA LYS A 55 7.81 12.07 -11.73
C LYS A 55 8.80 11.15 -12.44
N LEU A 56 8.78 9.85 -12.15
CA LEU A 56 9.61 8.85 -12.84
C LEU A 56 9.30 8.71 -14.34
N ARG A 57 8.09 9.08 -14.76
CA ARG A 57 7.66 9.08 -16.16
C ARG A 57 7.95 10.40 -16.90
N GLY A 58 8.58 11.37 -16.23
CA GLY A 58 9.02 12.63 -16.85
C GLY A 58 7.94 13.70 -16.98
N TRP A 59 6.92 13.66 -16.12
CA TRP A 59 5.99 14.78 -15.92
C TRP A 59 6.65 15.94 -15.15
#